data_AF-A0A0N0PAC9-F1
#
_entry.id   AF-A0A0N0PAC9-F1
#
_cell.length_a   1.000
_cell.length_b   1.000
_cell.length_c   1.000
_cell.angle_alpha   90.00
_cell.angle_beta   90.00
_cell.angle_gamma   90.00
#
_symmetry.space_group_name_H-M   'P 1'
#
loop_
_entity.id
_entity.type
_entity.pdbx_description
1 polymer ?
#
loop_
_entity_poly.entity_id
_entity_poly.type
_entity_poly.pdbx_seq_one_letter_code
_entity_poly.pdbx_strand_id
1 'polypeptide(L)'
;SYLHNPGSEPLTIATLGEVLAESANKYPNRIAIRSIHEDITLTYEELLTQADSLGCTLRANGFNKGDRLGIWSHNMAGWILTVLAAARVGLISVFINPVYEKSELSFCLKKTGMKGLIIGNSLSNRDYYNSLKHLIPELDGCKPGSLISEQFPDLTTIISLEKEKLDGVFTFDSLLGNKTNQVSKYGSEIKPEDGSIIHFTSGTTGDVNVVYLDWAEEASKESIGTVLGYLKAASNTQNIGARFAAALLNLLDGGLEFTKVHLVGHSLGAQIAGITGNTLVAQGYILQRASCLDPAGPLYSGLISFKNGVSPECAKQVDVIHTDPGGYGIADRAGTADFWPNYEGGKTVQPGCLRGNFPLLSEEGNNNALFKKKQKPFLPTTSHACNLEG
;
A
#
# COMPACT_ATOMS: atom_id res chain seq x y z
N SER A 1 7.25 -13.14 -8.07
CA SER A 1 6.40 -12.87 -9.25
C SER A 1 6.46 -14.10 -10.15
N TYR A 2 5.32 -14.65 -10.56
CA TYR A 2 5.25 -15.85 -11.44
C TYR A 2 5.49 -15.52 -12.94
N LEU A 3 5.60 -14.23 -13.28
CA LEU A 3 6.07 -13.75 -14.58
C LEU A 3 7.14 -12.68 -14.30
N HIS A 4 8.37 -12.91 -14.75
CA HIS A 4 9.46 -11.95 -14.64
C HIS A 4 10.07 -11.76 -16.03
N ASN A 5 9.74 -10.63 -16.66
CA ASN A 5 10.37 -10.17 -17.89
C ASN A 5 11.20 -8.94 -17.52
N PRO A 6 12.48 -9.09 -17.12
CA PRO A 6 13.34 -7.93 -16.94
C PRO A 6 13.44 -7.22 -18.30
N GLY A 7 13.14 -5.93 -18.32
CA GLY A 7 13.29 -5.12 -19.53
C GLY A 7 14.76 -5.14 -19.99
N SER A 8 14.99 -4.98 -21.30
CA SER A 8 16.34 -4.86 -21.87
C SER A 8 17.02 -3.52 -21.57
N GLU A 9 16.24 -2.53 -21.13
CA GLU A 9 16.71 -1.19 -20.82
C GLU A 9 17.07 -1.08 -19.32
N PRO A 10 18.27 -0.56 -18.98
CA PRO A 10 18.63 -0.30 -17.59
C PRO A 10 17.64 0.66 -16.92
N LEU A 11 17.38 0.42 -15.62
CA LEU A 11 16.67 1.41 -14.81
C LEU A 11 17.49 2.69 -14.73
N THR A 12 16.85 3.82 -15.03
CA THR A 12 17.48 5.14 -14.86
C THR A 12 17.44 5.56 -13.39
N ILE A 13 18.50 6.25 -12.97
CA ILE A 13 18.55 6.96 -11.69
C ILE A 13 18.10 8.42 -11.84
N ALA A 14 17.73 8.87 -13.04
CA ALA A 14 17.24 10.24 -13.23
C ALA A 14 15.93 10.47 -12.47
N THR A 15 15.85 11.58 -11.76
CA THR A 15 14.63 12.07 -11.12
C THR A 15 13.63 12.55 -12.19
N LEU A 16 12.34 12.59 -11.84
CA LEU A 16 11.31 13.12 -12.74
C LEU A 16 11.61 14.57 -13.19
N GLY A 17 12.17 15.38 -12.30
CA GLY A 17 12.58 16.75 -12.60
C GLY A 17 13.75 16.85 -13.58
N GLU A 18 14.69 15.90 -13.55
CA GLU A 18 15.80 15.81 -14.53
C GLU A 18 15.29 15.34 -15.88
N VAL A 19 14.44 14.31 -15.91
CA VAL A 19 13.84 13.80 -17.15
C VAL A 19 13.07 14.89 -17.91
N LEU A 20 12.34 15.76 -17.19
CA LEU A 20 11.69 16.92 -17.79
C LEU A 20 12.71 17.89 -18.41
N ALA A 21 13.75 18.24 -17.67
CA ALA A 21 14.77 19.18 -18.13
C ALA A 21 15.55 18.65 -19.34
N GLU A 22 15.92 17.37 -19.33
CA GLU A 22 16.55 16.69 -20.46
C GLU A 22 15.63 16.67 -21.69
N SER A 23 14.35 16.37 -21.50
CA SER A 23 13.36 16.35 -22.58
C SER A 23 13.18 17.73 -23.20
N ALA A 24 13.11 18.79 -22.38
CA ALA A 24 13.00 20.16 -22.84
C ALA A 24 14.26 20.66 -23.56
N ASN A 25 15.44 20.30 -23.08
CA ASN A 25 16.69 20.62 -23.78
C ASN A 25 16.79 19.91 -25.14
N LYS A 26 16.30 18.67 -25.23
CA LYS A 26 16.36 17.86 -26.46
C LYS A 26 15.27 18.23 -27.47
N TYR A 27 14.09 18.64 -27.01
CA TYR A 27 12.91 18.87 -27.84
C TYR A 27 12.15 20.15 -27.47
N PRO A 28 12.81 21.32 -27.40
CA PRO A 28 12.24 22.53 -26.78
C PRO A 28 10.92 22.96 -27.42
N ASN A 29 10.85 22.97 -28.74
CA ASN A 29 9.69 23.42 -29.52
C ASN A 29 8.59 22.37 -29.72
N ARG A 30 8.78 21.12 -29.21
CA ARG A 30 7.74 20.09 -29.34
C ARG A 30 6.64 20.35 -28.32
N ILE A 31 5.39 20.15 -28.73
CA ILE A 31 4.24 20.23 -27.83
C ILE A 31 4.36 19.14 -26.76
N ALA A 32 4.34 19.55 -25.49
CA ALA A 32 4.37 18.68 -24.32
C ALA A 32 2.96 18.50 -23.73
N ILE A 33 2.17 19.57 -23.68
CA ILE A 33 0.79 19.55 -23.19
C ILE A 33 -0.12 20.23 -24.22
N ARG A 34 -1.22 19.57 -24.59
CA ARG A 34 -2.35 20.17 -25.31
C ARG A 34 -3.62 19.89 -24.51
N SER A 35 -4.11 20.90 -23.79
CA SER A 35 -5.44 20.85 -23.17
C SER A 35 -6.45 21.51 -24.09
N ILE A 36 -7.35 20.69 -24.65
CA ILE A 36 -8.34 21.16 -25.64
C ILE A 36 -9.38 22.05 -24.98
N HIS A 37 -9.88 21.65 -23.81
CA HIS A 37 -10.97 22.33 -23.12
C HIS A 37 -10.54 23.66 -22.45
N GLU A 38 -9.27 23.78 -22.07
CA GLU A 38 -8.69 25.04 -21.55
C GLU A 38 -8.14 25.94 -22.68
N ASP A 39 -8.11 25.43 -23.91
CA ASP A 39 -7.37 25.97 -25.05
C ASP A 39 -5.90 26.33 -24.73
N ILE A 40 -5.23 25.45 -23.98
CA ILE A 40 -3.82 25.61 -23.61
C ILE A 40 -2.96 24.68 -24.45
N THR A 41 -1.87 25.22 -24.98
CA THR A 41 -0.78 24.44 -25.60
C THR A 41 0.53 24.90 -24.99
N LEU A 42 1.31 23.96 -24.46
CA LEU A 42 2.64 24.22 -23.94
C LEU A 42 3.65 23.33 -24.67
N THR A 43 4.71 23.96 -25.17
CA THR A 43 5.92 23.27 -25.59
C THR A 43 6.71 22.75 -24.39
N TYR A 44 7.68 21.86 -24.60
CA TYR A 44 8.53 21.39 -23.50
C TYR A 44 9.33 22.52 -22.84
N GLU A 45 9.82 23.51 -23.62
CA GLU A 45 10.53 24.66 -23.08
C GLU A 45 9.64 25.53 -22.17
N GLU A 46 8.41 25.81 -22.62
CA GLU A 46 7.43 26.57 -21.82
C GLU A 46 7.01 25.79 -20.57
N LEU A 47 6.82 24.48 -20.70
CA LEU A 47 6.47 23.61 -19.58
C LEU A 47 7.56 23.60 -18.50
N LEU A 48 8.83 23.44 -18.91
CA LEU A 48 9.96 23.51 -17.97
C LEU A 48 10.05 24.89 -17.32
N THR A 49 9.95 25.96 -18.11
CA THR A 49 10.04 27.34 -17.61
C THR A 49 8.97 27.64 -16.56
N GLN A 50 7.72 27.23 -16.84
CA GLN A 50 6.62 27.43 -15.90
C GLN A 50 6.74 26.52 -14.68
N ALA A 51 7.18 25.27 -14.83
CA ALA A 51 7.39 24.35 -13.71
C ALA A 51 8.48 24.87 -12.75
N ASP A 52 9.58 25.38 -13.30
CA ASP A 52 10.68 25.95 -12.53
C ASP A 52 10.23 27.23 -11.80
N SER A 53 9.44 28.09 -12.46
CA SER A 53 8.90 29.30 -11.85
C SER A 53 7.93 28.99 -10.71
N LEU A 54 6.98 28.07 -10.92
CA LEU A 54 6.04 27.63 -9.90
C LEU A 54 6.77 27.01 -8.70
N GLY A 55 7.66 26.05 -8.96
CA GLY A 55 8.40 25.34 -7.94
C GLY A 55 9.26 26.27 -7.09
N CYS A 56 9.98 27.19 -7.72
CA CYS A 56 10.80 28.15 -6.97
C CYS A 56 9.96 29.14 -6.17
N THR A 57 8.81 29.57 -6.70
CA THR A 57 7.90 30.46 -5.98
C THR A 57 7.30 29.73 -4.77
N LEU A 58 6.96 28.45 -4.88
CA LEU A 58 6.53 27.64 -3.73
C LEU A 58 7.63 27.58 -2.66
N ARG A 59 8.89 27.30 -3.03
CA ARG A 59 10.01 27.31 -2.08
C ARG A 59 10.23 28.69 -1.43
N ALA A 60 10.08 29.77 -2.20
CA ALA A 60 10.15 31.14 -1.67
C ALA A 60 9.01 31.46 -0.71
N ASN A 61 7.84 30.85 -0.89
CA ASN A 61 6.68 30.93 0.02
C ASN A 61 6.75 29.89 1.15
N GLY A 62 7.95 29.45 1.52
CA GLY A 62 8.19 28.71 2.74
C GLY A 62 8.07 27.18 2.63
N PHE A 63 7.84 26.62 1.44
CA PHE A 63 7.95 25.16 1.26
C PHE A 63 9.40 24.71 1.34
N ASN A 64 9.63 23.55 1.95
CA ASN A 64 10.93 22.90 2.06
C ASN A 64 10.94 21.57 1.30
N LYS A 65 12.14 21.05 1.01
CA LYS A 65 12.29 19.71 0.42
C LYS A 65 11.55 18.68 1.30
N GLY A 66 10.79 17.81 0.65
CA GLY A 66 9.96 16.80 1.27
C GLY A 66 8.56 17.28 1.65
N ASP A 67 8.30 18.61 1.67
CA ASP A 67 6.95 19.12 1.94
C ASP A 67 5.94 18.61 0.92
N ARG A 68 4.74 18.27 1.41
CA ARG A 68 3.72 17.61 0.62
C ARG A 68 2.73 18.63 0.08
N LEU A 69 2.45 18.54 -1.23
CA LEU A 69 1.56 19.43 -1.97
C LEU A 69 0.43 18.59 -2.57
N GLY A 70 -0.76 18.69 -2.00
CA GLY A 70 -1.95 18.04 -2.53
C GLY A 70 -2.44 18.66 -3.81
N ILE A 71 -3.04 17.83 -4.66
CA ILE A 71 -3.69 18.27 -5.89
C ILE A 71 -5.08 17.65 -5.91
N TRP A 72 -6.08 18.47 -5.59
CA TRP A 72 -7.49 18.11 -5.61
C TRP A 72 -8.18 18.86 -6.75
N SER A 73 -8.04 18.32 -7.95
CA SER A 73 -8.50 18.93 -9.19
C SER A 73 -8.85 17.86 -10.23
N HIS A 74 -9.75 18.21 -11.14
CA HIS A 74 -9.97 17.46 -12.37
C HIS A 74 -8.80 17.68 -13.36
N ASN A 75 -8.91 17.07 -14.54
CA ASN A 75 -7.86 17.06 -15.56
C ASN A 75 -7.63 18.45 -16.17
N MET A 76 -6.68 19.21 -15.63
CA MET A 76 -6.27 20.52 -16.12
C MET A 76 -4.76 20.59 -16.38
N ALA A 77 -4.32 21.50 -17.25
CA ALA A 77 -2.90 21.70 -17.54
C ALA A 77 -2.10 22.06 -16.28
N GLY A 78 -2.69 22.86 -15.38
CA GLY A 78 -2.10 23.22 -14.09
C GLY A 78 -1.88 22.02 -13.15
N TRP A 79 -2.64 20.93 -13.30
CA TRP A 79 -2.42 19.69 -12.57
C TRP A 79 -1.05 19.10 -12.93
N ILE A 80 -0.79 18.91 -14.22
CA ILE A 80 0.47 18.35 -14.72
C ILE A 80 1.63 19.27 -14.37
N LEU A 81 1.44 20.58 -14.56
CA LEU A 81 2.45 21.59 -14.24
C LEU A 81 2.84 21.54 -12.76
N THR A 82 1.87 21.38 -11.85
CA THR A 82 2.13 21.28 -10.41
C THR A 82 2.99 20.06 -10.07
N VAL A 83 2.66 18.88 -10.64
CA VAL A 83 3.43 17.64 -10.39
C VAL A 83 4.88 17.82 -10.81
N LEU A 84 5.08 18.41 -11.98
CA LEU A 84 6.41 18.66 -12.53
C LEU A 84 7.15 19.73 -11.70
N ALA A 85 6.50 20.83 -11.34
CA ALA A 85 7.07 21.85 -10.48
C ALA A 85 7.53 21.28 -9.13
N ALA A 86 6.68 20.46 -8.49
CA ALA A 86 7.02 19.78 -7.24
C ALA A 86 8.27 18.90 -7.40
N ALA A 87 8.33 18.10 -8.47
CA ALA A 87 9.49 17.26 -8.78
C ALA A 87 10.77 18.08 -9.06
N ARG A 88 10.66 19.28 -9.63
CA ARG A 88 11.81 20.17 -9.91
C ARG A 88 12.44 20.79 -8.66
N VAL A 89 11.68 20.91 -7.56
CA VAL A 89 12.14 21.56 -6.32
C VAL A 89 12.04 20.70 -5.06
N GLY A 90 11.82 19.39 -5.24
CA GLY A 90 11.87 18.38 -4.20
C GLY A 90 10.66 18.35 -3.28
N LEU A 91 9.48 18.75 -3.76
CA LEU A 91 8.21 18.59 -3.05
C LEU A 91 7.57 17.25 -3.42
N ILE A 92 6.72 16.74 -2.54
CA ILE A 92 6.00 15.48 -2.73
C ILE A 92 4.57 15.78 -3.18
N SER A 93 4.22 15.39 -4.40
CA SER A 93 2.84 15.55 -4.90
C SER A 93 1.92 14.53 -4.23
N VAL A 94 0.77 14.96 -3.73
CA VAL A 94 -0.28 14.06 -3.22
C VAL A 94 -1.46 14.10 -4.18
N PHE A 95 -1.75 12.97 -4.82
CA PHE A 95 -2.87 12.88 -5.76
C PHE A 95 -4.16 12.59 -4.98
N ILE A 96 -5.11 13.53 -5.06
CA ILE A 96 -6.39 13.44 -4.38
C ILE A 96 -7.45 13.26 -5.46
N ASN A 97 -8.29 12.25 -5.30
CA ASN A 97 -9.34 11.99 -6.25
C ASN A 97 -10.26 13.23 -6.34
N PRO A 98 -10.48 13.80 -7.54
CA PRO A 98 -11.31 14.99 -7.70
C PRO A 98 -12.71 14.81 -7.15
N VAL A 99 -13.23 13.57 -7.06
CA VAL A 99 -14.60 13.33 -6.59
C VAL A 99 -14.79 13.30 -5.07
N TYR A 100 -13.71 13.24 -4.29
CA TYR A 100 -13.78 13.11 -2.84
C TYR A 100 -14.66 14.18 -2.19
N GLU A 101 -15.38 13.77 -1.15
CA GLU A 101 -16.20 14.62 -0.31
C GLU A 101 -15.49 14.90 1.02
N LYS A 102 -16.20 15.55 1.95
CA LYS A 102 -15.62 16.12 3.18
C LYS A 102 -14.82 15.10 4.00
N SER A 103 -15.33 13.87 4.15
CA SER A 103 -14.69 12.81 4.94
C SER A 103 -13.37 12.34 4.33
N GLU A 104 -13.39 11.99 3.05
CA GLU A 104 -12.24 11.47 2.32
C GLU A 104 -11.16 12.54 2.18
N LEU A 105 -11.56 13.79 1.90
CA LEU A 105 -10.63 14.91 1.86
C LEU A 105 -9.99 15.15 3.24
N SER A 106 -10.79 15.18 4.32
CA SER A 106 -10.26 15.35 5.69
C SER A 106 -9.27 14.24 6.06
N PHE A 107 -9.57 13.00 5.67
CA PHE A 107 -8.67 11.87 5.84
C PHE A 107 -7.36 12.08 5.10
N CYS A 108 -7.39 12.45 3.80
CA CYS A 108 -6.19 12.70 3.01
C CYS A 108 -5.33 13.83 3.60
N LEU A 109 -5.95 14.94 4.00
CA LEU A 109 -5.27 16.08 4.64
C LEU A 109 -4.52 15.64 5.90
N LYS A 110 -5.21 14.96 6.83
CA LYS A 110 -4.61 14.49 8.08
C LYS A 110 -3.56 13.41 7.87
N LYS A 111 -3.81 12.46 6.96
CA LYS A 111 -2.92 11.30 6.77
C LYS A 111 -1.58 11.69 6.16
N THR A 112 -1.55 12.74 5.34
CA THR A 112 -0.36 13.16 4.62
C THR A 112 0.38 14.33 5.25
N GLY A 113 -0.26 15.11 6.14
CA GLY A 113 0.35 16.34 6.66
C GLY A 113 0.81 17.25 5.52
N MET A 114 -0.05 17.43 4.52
CA MET A 114 0.27 18.27 3.37
C MET A 114 0.26 19.74 3.77
N LYS A 115 1.27 20.46 3.29
CA LYS A 115 1.46 21.87 3.59
C LYS A 115 0.73 22.79 2.62
N GLY A 116 0.60 22.32 1.39
CA GLY A 116 -0.15 23.00 0.35
C GLY A 116 -1.25 22.14 -0.23
N LEU A 117 -2.30 22.77 -0.74
CA LEU A 117 -3.32 22.13 -1.56
C LEU A 117 -3.63 22.99 -2.80
N ILE A 118 -3.48 22.41 -3.98
CA ILE A 118 -4.03 22.94 -5.23
C ILE A 118 -5.48 22.49 -5.36
N ILE A 119 -6.39 23.43 -5.62
CA ILE A 119 -7.79 23.15 -5.92
C ILE A 119 -8.11 23.47 -7.38
N GLY A 120 -8.95 22.63 -7.98
CA GLY A 120 -9.42 22.81 -9.36
C GLY A 120 -10.41 23.97 -9.50
N ASN A 121 -10.73 24.34 -10.75
CA ASN A 121 -11.80 25.30 -11.01
C ASN A 121 -13.19 24.72 -10.69
N SER A 122 -14.14 25.61 -10.43
CA SER A 122 -15.54 25.27 -10.20
C SER A 122 -16.21 24.78 -11.48
N LEU A 123 -16.86 23.63 -11.38
CA LEU A 123 -17.70 23.01 -12.39
C LEU A 123 -19.17 23.05 -11.92
N SER A 124 -20.11 22.86 -12.84
CA SER A 124 -21.55 22.90 -12.52
C SER A 124 -22.00 21.93 -11.42
N ASN A 125 -21.25 20.85 -11.20
CA ASN A 125 -21.50 19.84 -10.19
C ASN A 125 -20.38 19.75 -9.13
N ARG A 126 -19.41 20.67 -9.12
CA ARG A 126 -18.27 20.61 -8.20
C ARG A 126 -17.69 21.98 -7.92
N ASP A 127 -17.74 22.38 -6.67
CA ASP A 127 -17.16 23.62 -6.17
C ASP A 127 -16.11 23.28 -5.11
N TYR A 128 -14.84 23.28 -5.52
CA TYR A 128 -13.74 22.88 -4.65
C TYR A 128 -13.52 23.90 -3.52
N TYR A 129 -13.64 25.19 -3.82
CA TYR A 129 -13.38 26.25 -2.85
C TYR A 129 -14.44 26.25 -1.73
N ASN A 130 -15.72 26.26 -2.08
CA ASN A 130 -16.77 26.26 -1.06
C ASN A 130 -16.80 24.94 -0.27
N SER A 131 -16.50 23.81 -0.90
CA SER A 131 -16.34 22.54 -0.18
C SER A 131 -15.20 22.59 0.84
N LEU A 132 -14.07 23.19 0.47
CA LEU A 132 -12.93 23.37 1.37
C LEU A 132 -13.26 24.36 2.49
N LYS A 133 -13.94 25.47 2.19
CA LYS A 133 -14.36 26.48 3.17
C LYS A 133 -15.33 25.92 4.22
N HIS A 134 -16.21 24.99 3.85
CA HIS A 134 -17.03 24.26 4.83
C HIS A 134 -16.24 23.31 5.74
N LEU A 135 -15.07 22.88 5.30
CA LEU A 135 -14.16 22.04 6.08
C LEU A 135 -13.17 22.89 6.90
N ILE A 136 -12.82 24.07 6.39
CA ILE A 136 -11.82 25.00 6.95
C ILE A 136 -12.39 26.42 6.91
N PRO A 137 -13.29 26.79 7.85
CA PRO A 137 -13.87 28.13 7.90
C PRO A 137 -12.83 29.24 8.10
N GLU A 138 -11.66 28.91 8.65
CA GLU A 138 -10.53 29.85 8.86
C GLU A 138 -9.89 30.35 7.55
N LEU A 139 -10.33 29.85 6.39
CA LEU A 139 -10.00 30.46 5.10
C LEU A 139 -10.59 31.87 4.96
N ASP A 140 -11.70 32.16 5.62
CA ASP A 140 -12.32 33.48 5.57
C ASP A 140 -11.47 34.52 6.29
N GLY A 141 -11.09 35.56 5.54
CA GLY A 141 -10.31 36.68 6.04
C GLY A 141 -8.83 36.37 6.28
N CYS A 142 -8.34 35.17 5.95
CA CYS A 142 -6.91 34.86 6.00
C CYS A 142 -6.18 35.38 4.75
N LYS A 143 -4.88 35.66 4.88
CA LYS A 143 -4.04 36.03 3.73
C LYS A 143 -3.52 34.75 3.05
N PRO A 144 -3.35 34.74 1.71
CA PRO A 144 -2.74 33.62 1.02
C PRO A 144 -1.40 33.20 1.65
N GLY A 145 -1.25 31.92 1.95
CA GLY A 145 -0.06 31.34 2.59
C GLY A 145 0.05 31.54 4.10
N SER A 146 -1.00 32.06 4.75
CA SER A 146 -1.07 32.29 6.20
C SER A 146 -2.27 31.59 6.83
N LEU A 147 -2.75 30.49 6.24
CA LEU A 147 -3.83 29.70 6.83
C LEU A 147 -3.35 29.07 8.14
N ILE A 148 -4.16 29.22 9.19
CA ILE A 148 -3.98 28.55 10.47
C ILE A 148 -5.28 27.83 10.75
N SER A 149 -5.26 26.50 10.69
CA SER A 149 -6.40 25.65 11.00
C SER A 149 -6.07 24.79 12.21
N GLU A 150 -6.96 24.77 13.21
CA GLU A 150 -6.81 23.87 14.36
C GLU A 150 -6.95 22.40 13.92
N GLN A 151 -7.83 22.13 12.95
CA GLN A 151 -8.08 20.77 12.48
C GLN A 151 -6.98 20.25 11.53
N PHE A 152 -6.32 21.14 10.79
CA PHE A 152 -5.28 20.80 9.82
C PHE A 152 -4.05 21.71 10.00
N PRO A 153 -3.30 21.56 11.11
CA PRO A 153 -2.22 22.48 11.47
C PRO A 153 -1.06 22.50 10.46
N ASP A 154 -0.88 21.42 9.68
CA ASP A 154 0.15 21.34 8.66
C ASP A 154 -0.21 22.14 7.39
N LEU A 155 -1.50 22.35 7.10
CA LEU A 155 -1.97 22.98 5.87
C LEU A 155 -1.96 24.50 6.00
N THR A 156 -0.99 25.15 5.35
CA THR A 156 -0.79 26.61 5.46
C THR A 156 -1.14 27.36 4.18
N THR A 157 -1.21 26.67 3.04
CA THR A 157 -1.27 27.30 1.72
C THR A 157 -2.30 26.64 0.81
N ILE A 158 -3.26 27.41 0.33
CA ILE A 158 -4.21 26.99 -0.72
C ILE A 158 -3.91 27.75 -2.01
N ILE A 159 -3.99 27.06 -3.14
CA ILE A 159 -3.75 27.62 -4.47
C ILE A 159 -4.90 27.19 -5.38
N SER A 160 -5.56 28.14 -6.03
CA SER A 160 -6.66 27.87 -6.95
C SER A 160 -6.19 27.94 -8.40
N LEU A 161 -6.61 26.97 -9.20
CA LEU A 161 -6.50 26.98 -10.65
C LEU A 161 -7.57 27.86 -11.32
N GLU A 162 -8.47 28.46 -10.54
CA GLU A 162 -9.35 29.52 -11.03
C GLU A 162 -8.56 30.81 -11.31
N LYS A 163 -9.05 31.57 -12.30
CA LYS A 163 -8.53 32.90 -12.61
C LYS A 163 -9.04 33.95 -11.63
N GLU A 164 -10.21 33.73 -11.05
CA GLU A 164 -10.82 34.64 -10.09
C GLU A 164 -10.09 34.57 -8.75
N LYS A 165 -10.02 35.72 -8.06
CA LYS A 165 -9.41 35.80 -6.74
C LYS A 165 -10.39 35.28 -5.70
N LEU A 166 -9.90 34.42 -4.84
CA LEU A 166 -10.63 33.85 -3.72
C LEU A 166 -9.94 34.24 -2.40
N ASP A 167 -10.72 34.47 -1.35
CA ASP A 167 -10.17 34.85 -0.04
C ASP A 167 -9.30 33.73 0.54
N GLY A 168 -8.13 34.10 1.05
CA GLY A 168 -7.17 33.15 1.63
C GLY A 168 -6.39 32.28 0.63
N VAL A 169 -6.59 32.46 -0.67
CA VAL A 169 -6.08 31.55 -1.71
C VAL A 169 -5.18 32.28 -2.72
N PHE A 170 -4.04 31.68 -3.08
CA PHE A 170 -3.25 32.15 -4.21
C PHE A 170 -3.94 31.77 -5.53
N THR A 171 -4.03 32.69 -6.48
CA THR A 171 -4.32 32.29 -7.87
C THR A 171 -3.08 31.62 -8.46
N PHE A 172 -3.25 30.53 -9.21
CA PHE A 172 -2.13 29.78 -9.79
C PHE A 172 -1.20 30.68 -10.62
N ASP A 173 -1.78 31.55 -11.46
CA ASP A 173 -1.03 32.51 -12.28
C ASP A 173 -0.19 33.50 -11.46
N SER A 174 -0.58 33.80 -10.20
CA SER A 174 0.22 34.70 -9.34
C SER A 174 1.53 34.07 -8.88
N LEU A 175 1.64 32.74 -8.97
CA LEU A 175 2.84 31.99 -8.65
C LEU A 175 3.71 31.73 -9.88
N LEU A 176 3.19 32.03 -11.08
CA LEU A 176 3.90 31.96 -12.35
C LEU A 176 4.45 33.35 -12.67
N GLY A 177 5.77 33.49 -12.82
CA GLY A 177 6.38 34.76 -13.26
C GLY A 177 7.61 35.18 -12.46
N ASN A 178 7.86 34.57 -11.31
CA ASN A 178 9.13 34.78 -10.61
C ASN A 178 10.20 33.89 -11.27
N LYS A 179 11.05 34.50 -12.10
CA LYS A 179 12.20 33.85 -12.73
C LYS A 179 13.38 33.81 -11.78
N THR A 180 13.20 33.20 -10.61
CA THR A 180 14.32 33.01 -9.71
C THR A 180 15.23 31.90 -10.25
N ASN A 181 16.51 32.17 -10.47
CA ASN A 181 17.50 31.18 -10.92
C ASN A 181 17.89 30.16 -9.82
N GLN A 182 17.00 29.89 -8.86
CA GLN A 182 17.26 29.00 -7.71
C GLN A 182 16.98 27.53 -8.03
N VAL A 183 16.37 27.21 -9.17
CA VAL A 183 16.00 25.82 -9.49
C VAL A 183 17.21 24.88 -9.52
N SER A 184 18.38 25.33 -9.99
CA SER A 184 19.60 24.53 -9.97
C SER A 184 20.07 24.22 -8.55
N LYS A 185 19.86 25.16 -7.61
CA LYS A 185 20.14 24.94 -6.19
C LYS A 185 19.16 23.92 -5.60
N TYR A 186 17.86 24.07 -5.85
CA TYR A 186 16.87 23.12 -5.31
C TYR A 186 17.00 21.74 -5.93
N GLY A 187 17.26 21.65 -7.23
CA GLY A 187 17.44 20.40 -7.96
C GLY A 187 18.62 19.58 -7.43
N SER A 188 19.73 20.23 -7.05
CA SER A 188 20.90 19.53 -6.49
C SER A 188 20.68 18.97 -5.08
N GLU A 189 19.62 19.38 -4.38
CA GLU A 189 19.22 18.81 -3.09
C GLU A 189 18.48 17.47 -3.26
N ILE A 190 17.95 17.16 -4.45
CA ILE A 190 17.05 16.03 -4.73
C ILE A 190 17.87 14.80 -5.11
N LYS A 191 17.47 13.65 -4.58
CA LYS A 191 18.06 12.34 -4.85
C LYS A 191 17.02 11.41 -5.49
N PRO A 192 17.45 10.40 -6.27
CA PRO A 192 16.54 9.45 -6.90
C PRO A 192 15.69 8.65 -5.90
N GLU A 193 16.19 8.49 -4.66
CA GLU A 193 15.52 7.74 -3.60
C GLU A 193 14.52 8.59 -2.78
N ASP A 194 14.47 9.90 -3.02
CA ASP A 194 13.52 10.77 -2.33
C ASP A 194 12.08 10.46 -2.75
N GLY A 195 11.13 10.63 -1.83
CA GLY A 195 9.72 10.56 -2.17
C GLY A 195 9.35 11.67 -3.15
N SER A 196 8.60 11.33 -4.21
CA SER A 196 8.12 12.31 -5.20
C SER A 196 6.59 12.37 -5.29
N ILE A 197 5.91 11.24 -5.15
CA ILE A 197 4.46 11.12 -5.31
C ILE A 197 3.87 10.24 -4.22
N ILE A 198 2.77 10.68 -3.62
CA ILE A 198 1.85 9.87 -2.81
C ILE A 198 0.57 9.72 -3.61
N HIS A 199 0.16 8.48 -3.86
CA HIS A 199 -1.09 8.15 -4.52
C HIS A 199 -1.92 7.26 -3.60
N PHE A 200 -3.12 7.71 -3.27
CA PHE A 200 -4.09 6.88 -2.56
C PHE A 200 -4.63 5.80 -3.50
N THR A 201 -4.70 4.57 -3.01
CA THR A 201 -5.41 3.51 -3.73
C THR A 201 -6.92 3.75 -3.63
N SER A 202 -7.70 3.16 -4.53
CA SER A 202 -9.16 3.30 -4.58
C SER A 202 -9.91 2.78 -3.34
N GLY A 203 -9.21 2.26 -2.32
CA GLY A 203 -9.82 1.76 -1.09
C GLY A 203 -10.72 0.54 -1.29
N THR A 204 -10.70 -0.11 -2.46
CA THR A 204 -11.61 -1.22 -2.81
C THR A 204 -11.40 -2.49 -1.97
N THR A 205 -10.38 -2.51 -1.11
CA THR A 205 -10.13 -3.58 -0.12
C THR A 205 -10.64 -3.25 1.30
N GLY A 206 -11.26 -2.10 1.52
CA GLY A 206 -11.94 -1.69 2.76
C GLY A 206 -11.02 -1.31 3.94
N ASP A 207 -11.60 -0.67 4.96
CA ASP A 207 -10.98 -0.51 6.28
C ASP A 207 -11.04 -1.84 7.03
N VAL A 208 -9.93 -2.58 7.02
CA VAL A 208 -9.82 -3.88 7.70
C VAL A 208 -9.03 -3.76 8.99
N ASN A 209 -9.48 -4.44 10.05
CA ASN A 209 -8.69 -4.67 11.24
C ASN A 209 -7.83 -5.90 11.02
N VAL A 210 -6.50 -5.73 11.01
CA VAL A 210 -5.56 -6.86 10.94
C VAL A 210 -5.11 -7.19 12.35
N VAL A 211 -5.41 -8.42 12.78
CA VAL A 211 -4.95 -8.97 14.06
C VAL A 211 -3.91 -10.04 13.76
N TYR A 212 -2.72 -9.87 14.33
CA TYR A 212 -1.63 -10.83 14.20
C TYR A 212 -1.59 -11.75 15.42
N LEU A 213 -1.75 -13.04 15.21
CA LEU A 213 -1.58 -14.07 16.25
C LEU A 213 -0.10 -14.47 16.30
N ASP A 214 0.64 -13.86 17.21
CA ASP A 214 2.01 -14.28 17.52
C ASP A 214 2.00 -15.48 18.48
N TRP A 215 2.63 -16.57 18.06
CA TRP A 215 2.82 -17.79 18.85
C TRP A 215 4.25 -18.33 18.71
N ALA A 216 5.20 -17.45 18.37
CA ALA A 216 6.59 -17.81 18.12
C ALA A 216 7.25 -18.46 19.34
N GLU A 217 6.91 -18.02 20.55
CA GLU A 217 7.40 -18.62 21.79
C GLU A 217 6.93 -20.08 21.92
N GLU A 218 5.64 -20.35 21.71
CA GLU A 218 5.06 -21.69 21.72
C GLU A 218 5.61 -22.60 20.61
N ALA A 219 5.98 -22.02 19.47
CA ALA A 219 6.60 -22.74 18.36
C ALA A 219 8.08 -23.08 18.61
N SER A 220 8.77 -22.31 19.45
CA SER A 220 10.24 -22.39 19.67
C SER A 220 10.68 -22.84 21.07
N LYS A 221 9.72 -23.18 21.96
CA LYS A 221 9.97 -23.62 23.35
C LYS A 221 10.94 -24.80 23.51
N GLU A 222 11.18 -25.58 22.46
CA GLU A 222 12.19 -26.64 22.42
C GLU A 222 13.10 -26.51 21.19
N SER A 223 14.25 -27.20 21.19
CA SER A 223 15.32 -27.10 20.19
C SER A 223 14.80 -26.94 18.76
N ILE A 224 14.84 -25.69 18.27
CA ILE A 224 14.43 -25.27 16.94
C ILE A 224 15.17 -26.13 15.89
N GLY A 225 14.45 -26.59 14.88
CA GLY A 225 15.00 -27.41 13.80
C GLY A 225 15.16 -28.91 14.13
N THR A 226 14.70 -29.38 15.30
CA THR A 226 14.69 -30.81 15.65
C THR A 226 13.32 -31.46 15.42
N VAL A 227 13.31 -32.79 15.22
CA VAL A 227 12.06 -33.58 15.10
C VAL A 227 11.21 -33.45 16.36
N LEU A 228 11.81 -33.52 17.55
CA LEU A 228 11.12 -33.35 18.84
C LEU A 228 10.48 -31.96 18.97
N GLY A 229 11.23 -30.91 18.63
CA GLY A 229 10.73 -29.54 18.62
C GLY A 229 9.53 -29.37 17.67
N TYR A 230 9.60 -29.97 16.47
CA TYR A 230 8.47 -29.95 15.54
C TYR A 230 7.23 -30.68 16.08
N LEU A 231 7.38 -31.91 16.60
CA LEU A 231 6.25 -32.67 17.16
C LEU A 231 5.55 -31.87 18.28
N LYS A 232 6.34 -31.15 19.09
CA LYS A 232 5.81 -30.29 20.14
C LYS A 232 5.09 -29.05 19.58
N ALA A 233 5.69 -28.35 18.62
CA ALA A 233 5.07 -27.21 17.94
C ALA A 233 3.74 -27.61 17.28
N ALA A 234 3.72 -28.74 16.56
CA ALA A 234 2.52 -29.31 15.97
C ALA A 234 1.47 -29.69 17.03
N SER A 235 1.86 -30.28 18.17
CA SER A 235 0.94 -30.52 19.29
C SER A 235 0.39 -29.22 19.90
N ASN A 236 1.21 -28.17 20.02
CA ASN A 236 0.81 -26.89 20.58
C ASN A 236 -0.26 -26.19 19.72
N THR A 237 -0.26 -26.38 18.40
CA THR A 237 -1.28 -25.80 17.52
C THR A 237 -2.72 -26.20 17.91
N GLN A 238 -2.94 -27.40 18.47
CA GLN A 238 -4.25 -27.84 18.96
C GLN A 238 -4.75 -26.93 20.10
N ASN A 239 -3.88 -26.65 21.06
CA ASN A 239 -4.21 -25.77 22.18
C ASN A 239 -4.36 -24.31 21.74
N ILE A 240 -3.51 -23.84 20.83
CA ILE A 240 -3.54 -22.46 20.33
C ILE A 240 -4.81 -22.21 19.52
N GLY A 241 -5.17 -23.11 18.60
CA GLY A 241 -6.40 -22.98 17.82
C GLY A 241 -7.65 -22.97 18.69
N ALA A 242 -7.72 -23.85 19.71
CA ALA A 242 -8.83 -23.86 20.66
C ALA A 242 -8.92 -22.55 21.48
N ARG A 243 -7.78 -22.02 21.94
CA ARG A 243 -7.74 -20.73 22.66
C ARG A 243 -8.09 -19.55 21.76
N PHE A 244 -7.66 -19.59 20.49
CA PHE A 244 -8.00 -18.54 19.54
C PHE A 244 -9.49 -18.55 19.21
N ALA A 245 -10.11 -19.73 19.09
CA ALA A 245 -11.56 -19.86 18.97
C ALA A 245 -12.28 -19.24 20.18
N ALA A 246 -11.82 -19.52 21.41
CA ALA A 246 -12.38 -18.90 22.61
C ALA A 246 -12.23 -17.37 22.62
N ALA A 247 -11.10 -16.84 22.15
CA ALA A 247 -10.91 -15.41 22.01
C ALA A 247 -11.86 -14.78 20.97
N LEU A 248 -12.10 -15.45 19.84
CA LEU A 248 -13.06 -15.01 18.84
C LEU A 248 -14.50 -15.03 19.37
N LEU A 249 -14.86 -15.99 20.21
CA LEU A 249 -16.17 -16.01 20.89
C LEU A 249 -16.32 -14.83 21.86
N ASN A 250 -15.28 -14.47 22.62
CA ASN A 250 -15.32 -13.26 23.45
C ASN A 250 -15.48 -11.98 22.61
N LEU A 251 -14.88 -11.93 21.41
CA LEU A 251 -15.05 -10.81 20.48
C LEU A 251 -16.44 -10.80 19.84
N LEU A 252 -17.04 -11.97 19.59
CA LEU A 252 -18.43 -12.10 19.15
C LEU A 252 -19.38 -11.50 20.19
N ASP A 253 -19.18 -11.80 21.48
CA ASP A 253 -19.92 -11.19 22.59
C ASP A 253 -19.73 -9.66 22.64
N GLY A 254 -18.58 -9.17 22.16
CA GLY A 254 -18.26 -7.75 21.99
C GLY A 254 -18.80 -7.12 20.69
N GLY A 255 -19.54 -7.86 19.86
CA GLY A 255 -20.16 -7.36 18.63
C GLY A 255 -19.42 -7.69 17.32
N LEU A 256 -18.41 -8.56 17.34
CA LEU A 256 -17.75 -9.03 16.13
C LEU A 256 -18.69 -9.94 15.32
N GLU A 257 -18.91 -9.62 14.04
CA GLU A 257 -19.67 -10.50 13.15
C GLU A 257 -18.74 -11.51 12.45
N PHE A 258 -18.92 -12.80 12.70
CA PHE A 258 -18.13 -13.86 12.03
C PHE A 258 -18.28 -13.91 10.51
N THR A 259 -19.35 -13.35 9.95
CA THR A 259 -19.55 -13.13 8.50
C THR A 259 -18.56 -12.12 7.90
N LYS A 260 -17.82 -11.38 8.74
CA LYS A 260 -16.80 -10.40 8.35
C LYS A 260 -15.38 -10.82 8.73
N VAL A 261 -15.21 -12.04 9.26
CA VAL A 261 -13.90 -12.56 9.71
C VAL A 261 -13.27 -13.43 8.63
N HIS A 262 -12.02 -13.14 8.31
CA HIS A 262 -11.17 -13.93 7.43
C HIS A 262 -9.90 -14.35 8.19
N LEU A 263 -9.72 -15.66 8.38
CA LEU A 263 -8.46 -16.20 8.92
C LEU A 263 -7.47 -16.48 7.80
N VAL A 264 -6.22 -16.08 7.99
CA VAL A 264 -5.12 -16.42 7.10
C VAL A 264 -4.03 -17.10 7.93
N GLY A 265 -3.65 -18.31 7.52
CA GLY A 265 -2.62 -19.07 8.22
C GLY A 265 -1.65 -19.69 7.23
N HIS A 266 -0.37 -19.75 7.61
CA HIS A 266 0.70 -20.39 6.83
C HIS A 266 1.31 -21.55 7.60
N SER A 267 1.62 -22.67 6.93
CA SER A 267 2.26 -23.85 7.55
C SER A 267 1.48 -24.34 8.78
N LEU A 268 2.10 -24.45 9.96
CA LEU A 268 1.41 -24.78 11.21
C LEU A 268 0.36 -23.72 11.61
N GLY A 269 0.52 -22.47 11.20
CA GLY A 269 -0.50 -21.41 11.34
C GLY A 269 -1.75 -21.68 10.50
N ALA A 270 -1.62 -22.34 9.35
CA ALA A 270 -2.79 -22.80 8.59
C ALA A 270 -3.56 -23.87 9.35
N GLN A 271 -2.84 -24.81 10.00
CA GLN A 271 -3.46 -25.79 10.89
C GLN A 271 -4.16 -25.13 12.08
N ILE A 272 -3.55 -24.12 12.70
CA ILE A 272 -4.20 -23.30 13.75
C ILE A 272 -5.50 -22.67 13.23
N ALA A 273 -5.51 -22.10 12.02
CA ALA A 273 -6.72 -21.53 11.42
C ALA A 273 -7.83 -22.59 11.22
N GLY A 274 -7.46 -23.77 10.71
CA GLY A 274 -8.37 -24.91 10.57
C GLY A 274 -8.95 -25.39 11.92
N ILE A 275 -8.09 -25.60 12.91
CA ILE A 275 -8.48 -25.99 14.28
C ILE A 275 -9.41 -24.95 14.89
N THR A 276 -9.11 -23.66 14.72
CA THR A 276 -9.94 -22.55 15.20
C THR A 276 -11.34 -22.63 14.59
N GLY A 277 -11.41 -22.74 13.26
CA GLY A 277 -12.68 -22.84 12.54
C GLY A 277 -13.49 -24.07 12.93
N ASN A 278 -12.86 -25.24 12.99
CA ASN A 278 -13.53 -26.49 13.38
C ASN A 278 -14.01 -26.48 14.84
N THR A 279 -13.26 -25.81 15.73
CA THR A 279 -13.68 -25.62 17.14
C THR A 279 -14.89 -24.70 17.24
N LEU A 280 -15.00 -23.68 16.39
CA LEU A 280 -16.19 -22.82 16.30
C LEU A 280 -17.40 -23.56 15.72
N VAL A 281 -17.19 -24.37 14.67
CA VAL A 281 -18.22 -25.20 14.04
C VAL A 281 -18.82 -26.19 15.03
N ALA A 282 -17.98 -26.84 15.85
CA ALA A 282 -18.44 -27.73 16.92
C ALA A 282 -19.31 -27.03 17.97
N GLN A 283 -19.23 -25.69 18.06
CA GLN A 283 -20.03 -24.84 18.94
C GLN A 283 -21.19 -24.15 18.22
N GLY A 284 -21.46 -24.49 16.95
CA GLY A 284 -22.57 -23.95 16.16
C GLY A 284 -22.27 -22.64 15.43
N TYR A 285 -21.01 -22.22 15.36
CA TYR A 285 -20.59 -21.00 14.67
C TYR A 285 -19.78 -21.29 13.41
N ILE A 286 -19.87 -20.42 12.41
CA ILE A 286 -19.08 -20.56 11.18
C ILE A 286 -18.48 -19.22 10.77
N LEU A 287 -17.19 -19.24 10.45
CA LEU A 287 -16.48 -18.07 9.93
C LEU A 287 -16.77 -17.86 8.45
N GLN A 288 -16.62 -16.63 7.96
CA GLN A 288 -16.84 -16.34 6.54
C GLN A 288 -15.78 -16.99 5.66
N ARG A 289 -14.50 -16.87 6.03
CA ARG A 289 -13.41 -17.33 5.16
C ARG A 289 -12.18 -17.78 5.93
N ALA A 290 -11.50 -18.79 5.40
CA ALA A 290 -10.15 -19.18 5.79
C ALA A 290 -9.27 -19.31 4.53
N SER A 291 -8.09 -18.70 4.52
CA SER A 291 -7.06 -18.93 3.51
C SER A 291 -5.86 -19.62 4.16
N CYS A 292 -5.64 -20.86 3.73
CA CYS A 292 -4.67 -21.77 4.32
C CYS A 292 -3.50 -21.93 3.34
N LEU A 293 -2.37 -21.32 3.67
CA LEU A 293 -1.19 -21.25 2.82
C LEU A 293 -0.24 -22.39 3.19
N ASP A 294 -0.11 -23.35 2.30
CA ASP A 294 0.72 -24.55 2.39
C ASP A 294 0.63 -25.25 3.77
N PRO A 295 -0.55 -25.78 4.14
CA PRO A 295 -0.77 -26.29 5.48
C PRO A 295 0.20 -27.42 5.82
N ALA A 296 0.80 -27.37 7.00
CA ALA A 296 1.82 -28.34 7.41
C ALA A 296 1.27 -29.78 7.38
N GLY A 297 2.01 -30.70 6.77
CA GLY A 297 1.63 -32.10 6.54
C GLY A 297 1.94 -33.05 7.69
N PRO A 298 3.16 -33.07 8.25
CA PRO A 298 3.50 -34.02 9.31
C PRO A 298 2.58 -33.86 10.53
N LEU A 299 2.06 -34.98 11.03
CA LEU A 299 0.99 -35.09 12.06
C LEU A 299 -0.40 -34.59 11.64
N TYR A 300 -0.60 -34.14 10.40
CA TYR A 300 -1.89 -33.65 9.89
C TYR A 300 -2.36 -34.36 8.61
N SER A 301 -1.51 -35.17 7.98
CA SER A 301 -1.85 -36.07 6.87
C SER A 301 -1.30 -37.48 7.14
N GLY A 302 -1.92 -38.50 6.54
CA GLY A 302 -1.56 -39.90 6.71
C GLY A 302 -2.26 -40.64 7.87
N LEU A 303 -1.80 -41.88 8.12
CA LEU A 303 -2.44 -42.86 9.03
C LEU A 303 -2.49 -42.43 10.50
N ILE A 304 -1.53 -41.61 10.95
CA ILE A 304 -1.45 -41.09 12.32
C ILE A 304 -1.48 -39.57 12.23
N SER A 305 -2.68 -38.99 12.31
CA SER A 305 -2.93 -37.57 12.11
C SER A 305 -3.88 -37.00 13.16
N PHE A 306 -3.68 -35.72 13.49
CA PHE A 306 -4.65 -34.92 14.21
C PHE A 306 -5.85 -34.68 13.29
N LYS A 307 -7.04 -35.09 13.73
CA LYS A 307 -8.27 -35.02 12.92
C LYS A 307 -8.91 -33.63 12.87
N ASN A 308 -8.38 -32.66 13.60
CA ASN A 308 -8.98 -31.34 13.77
C ASN A 308 -8.23 -30.22 13.01
N GLY A 309 -7.39 -30.56 12.03
CA GLY A 309 -6.62 -29.60 11.22
C GLY A 309 -7.47 -28.79 10.23
N VAL A 310 -6.85 -28.32 9.14
CA VAL A 310 -7.58 -27.69 8.02
C VAL A 310 -8.58 -28.68 7.43
N SER A 311 -9.83 -28.23 7.25
CA SER A 311 -10.87 -28.99 6.56
C SER A 311 -11.83 -28.05 5.80
N PRO A 312 -12.61 -28.56 4.82
CA PRO A 312 -13.55 -27.74 4.05
C PRO A 312 -14.65 -27.11 4.91
N GLU A 313 -14.93 -27.67 6.09
CA GLU A 313 -16.01 -27.24 6.98
C GLU A 313 -15.60 -26.09 7.90
N CYS A 314 -14.30 -25.81 8.04
CA CYS A 314 -13.81 -24.87 9.07
C CYS A 314 -14.23 -23.40 8.83
N ALA A 315 -14.68 -23.05 7.62
CA ALA A 315 -15.31 -21.78 7.28
C ALA A 315 -16.27 -21.95 6.09
N LYS A 316 -17.10 -20.94 5.78
CA LYS A 316 -17.96 -20.97 4.59
C LYS A 316 -17.18 -21.07 3.27
N GLN A 317 -16.01 -20.42 3.22
CA GLN A 317 -15.07 -20.53 2.11
C GLN A 317 -13.68 -20.83 2.67
N VAL A 318 -13.12 -21.96 2.27
CA VAL A 318 -11.77 -22.39 2.63
C VAL A 318 -10.96 -22.49 1.35
N ASP A 319 -9.99 -21.57 1.17
CA ASP A 319 -9.05 -21.61 0.06
C ASP A 319 -7.72 -22.19 0.55
N VAL A 320 -7.22 -23.23 -0.10
CA VAL A 320 -5.93 -23.85 0.24
C VAL A 320 -4.96 -23.68 -0.92
N ILE A 321 -3.75 -23.19 -0.66
CA ILE A 321 -2.68 -23.08 -1.66
C ILE A 321 -1.59 -24.08 -1.29
N HIS A 322 -1.33 -25.06 -2.15
CA HIS A 322 -0.32 -26.10 -1.94
C HIS A 322 0.95 -25.75 -2.71
N THR A 323 2.03 -25.42 -2.01
CA THR A 323 3.32 -25.09 -2.64
C THR A 323 4.41 -26.12 -2.41
N ASP A 324 4.30 -26.95 -1.36
CA ASP A 324 5.18 -28.09 -1.11
C ASP A 324 4.40 -29.36 -0.73
N PRO A 325 3.44 -29.80 -1.58
CA PRO A 325 2.59 -30.94 -1.27
C PRO A 325 3.40 -32.23 -1.16
N GLY A 326 3.27 -32.95 -0.04
CA GLY A 326 3.98 -34.21 0.21
C GLY A 326 5.43 -34.07 0.67
N GLY A 327 5.95 -32.83 0.74
CA GLY A 327 7.15 -32.47 1.48
C GLY A 327 6.79 -32.07 2.91
N TYR A 328 6.83 -30.77 3.19
CA TYR A 328 6.37 -30.18 4.45
C TYR A 328 4.88 -29.88 4.48
N GLY A 329 4.23 -29.74 3.32
CA GLY A 329 2.80 -29.45 3.19
C GLY A 329 1.93 -30.71 3.01
N ILE A 330 0.64 -30.59 3.33
CA ILE A 330 -0.35 -31.63 3.01
C ILE A 330 -0.47 -31.81 1.48
N ALA A 331 -0.58 -33.06 1.04
CA ALA A 331 -0.87 -33.41 -0.36
C ALA A 331 -2.37 -33.58 -0.64
N ASP A 332 -3.15 -33.88 0.40
CA ASP A 332 -4.57 -34.11 0.31
C ASP A 332 -5.34 -32.79 0.14
N ARG A 333 -6.50 -32.86 -0.52
CA ARG A 333 -7.44 -31.73 -0.58
C ARG A 333 -7.97 -31.43 0.82
N ALA A 334 -8.02 -30.16 1.19
CA ALA A 334 -8.52 -29.73 2.50
C ALA A 334 -9.41 -28.48 2.43
N GLY A 335 -9.58 -27.88 1.25
CA GLY A 335 -10.39 -26.67 1.07
C GLY A 335 -11.76 -26.91 0.43
N THR A 336 -12.56 -25.86 0.43
CA THR A 336 -13.66 -25.71 -0.54
C THR A 336 -13.13 -25.40 -1.95
N ALA A 337 -11.93 -24.81 -2.01
CA ALA A 337 -11.15 -24.63 -3.22
C ALA A 337 -9.67 -24.87 -2.87
N ASP A 338 -9.00 -25.69 -3.68
CA ASP A 338 -7.60 -26.02 -3.49
C ASP A 338 -6.82 -25.68 -4.78
N PHE A 339 -5.65 -25.07 -4.62
CA PHE A 339 -4.82 -24.57 -5.71
C PHE A 339 -3.41 -25.18 -5.60
N TRP A 340 -2.93 -25.80 -6.68
CA TRP A 340 -1.58 -26.38 -6.77
C TRP A 340 -0.73 -25.65 -7.82
N PRO A 341 -0.23 -24.43 -7.52
CA PRO A 341 0.65 -23.71 -8.43
C PRO A 341 1.88 -24.55 -8.79
N ASN A 342 2.20 -24.59 -10.09
CA ASN A 342 3.38 -25.26 -10.65
C ASN A 342 3.44 -26.79 -10.42
N TYR A 343 2.31 -27.42 -10.08
CA TYR A 343 2.22 -28.87 -9.86
C TYR A 343 1.93 -29.60 -11.17
N GLU A 344 2.96 -29.73 -12.02
CA GLU A 344 2.88 -30.48 -13.28
C GLU A 344 3.69 -31.78 -13.17
N GLY A 345 3.06 -32.92 -13.49
CA GLY A 345 3.73 -34.22 -13.53
C GLY A 345 4.28 -34.71 -12.18
N GLY A 346 3.65 -34.33 -11.06
CA GLY A 346 4.09 -34.70 -9.71
C GLY A 346 5.30 -33.91 -9.19
N LYS A 347 5.69 -32.83 -9.87
CA LYS A 347 6.70 -31.89 -9.36
C LYS A 347 6.13 -31.13 -8.16
N THR A 348 6.77 -31.28 -7.00
CA THR A 348 6.39 -30.63 -5.74
C THR A 348 7.15 -29.35 -5.46
N VAL A 349 8.12 -28.98 -6.31
CA VAL A 349 9.06 -27.88 -6.06
C VAL A 349 8.69 -26.65 -6.89
N GLN A 350 8.56 -25.50 -6.23
CA GLN A 350 8.25 -24.23 -6.88
C GLN A 350 9.47 -23.67 -7.65
N PRO A 351 9.26 -23.02 -8.81
CA PRO A 351 10.34 -22.36 -9.55
C PRO A 351 11.12 -21.37 -8.69
N GLY A 352 12.46 -21.42 -8.76
CA GLY A 352 13.36 -20.56 -7.96
C GLY A 352 13.62 -21.06 -6.53
N CYS A 353 13.00 -22.15 -6.09
CA CYS A 353 13.28 -22.76 -4.80
C CYS A 353 14.32 -23.90 -4.94
N LEU A 354 15.29 -23.94 -4.02
CA LEU A 354 16.29 -25.01 -3.98
C LEU A 354 15.66 -26.33 -3.53
N ARG A 355 16.09 -27.45 -4.13
CA ARG A 355 15.76 -28.80 -3.64
C ARG A 355 16.63 -29.15 -2.44
N GLY A 356 16.03 -29.48 -1.31
CA GLY A 356 16.76 -29.97 -0.13
C GLY A 356 15.86 -30.18 1.08
N ASN A 357 16.40 -30.84 2.11
CA ASN A 357 15.79 -30.89 3.43
C ASN A 357 16.27 -29.68 4.22
N PHE A 358 15.36 -28.75 4.49
CA PHE A 358 15.64 -27.57 5.31
C PHE A 358 15.23 -27.84 6.77
N PRO A 359 15.77 -27.09 7.75
CA PRO A 359 15.28 -27.17 9.11
C PRO A 359 13.78 -26.88 9.15
N LEU A 360 13.00 -27.76 9.81
CA LEU A 360 11.53 -27.66 9.94
C LEU A 360 11.06 -26.34 10.60
N LEU A 361 11.97 -25.66 11.29
CA LEU A 361 11.84 -24.33 11.87
C LEU A 361 13.22 -23.66 11.73
N SER A 362 13.35 -22.56 11.00
CA SER A 362 14.60 -21.80 10.87
C SER A 362 14.48 -20.44 11.56
N GLU A 363 15.59 -19.91 12.08
CA GLU A 363 15.63 -18.56 12.65
C GLU A 363 15.22 -17.48 11.64
N GLU A 364 15.40 -17.72 10.34
CA GLU A 364 14.95 -16.82 9.27
C GLU A 364 13.43 -16.69 9.20
N GLY A 365 12.67 -17.75 9.51
CA GLY A 365 11.21 -17.71 9.64
C GLY A 365 10.71 -17.04 10.93
N ASN A 366 11.60 -16.90 11.93
CA ASN A 366 11.31 -16.34 13.24
C ASN A 366 11.63 -14.83 13.33
N ASN A 367 12.25 -14.28 12.29
CA ASN A 367 12.64 -12.88 12.27
C ASN A 367 11.50 -11.99 11.76
N ASN A 368 11.20 -10.95 12.55
CA ASN A 368 10.49 -9.71 12.20
C ASN A 368 10.94 -9.03 10.89
N ALA A 369 11.85 -9.63 10.11
CA ALA A 369 12.34 -9.15 8.83
C ALA A 369 11.29 -9.25 7.70
N LEU A 370 10.37 -10.22 7.76
CA LEU A 370 9.27 -10.33 6.79
C LEU A 370 8.25 -9.18 6.88
N PHE A 371 8.08 -8.59 8.07
CA PHE A 371 7.21 -7.42 8.28
C PHE A 371 7.97 -6.08 8.22
N LYS A 372 9.31 -6.07 8.34
CA LYS A 372 10.13 -4.85 8.21
C LYS A 372 10.49 -4.48 6.77
N LYS A 373 10.45 -5.41 5.82
CA LYS A 373 10.54 -5.08 4.39
C LYS A 373 9.15 -4.68 3.90
N LYS A 374 9.00 -3.43 3.44
CA LYS A 374 7.78 -2.85 2.84
C LYS A 374 7.02 -3.91 2.04
N GLN A 375 5.88 -4.36 2.57
CA GLN A 375 4.98 -5.28 1.87
C GLN A 375 4.57 -4.62 0.55
N LYS A 376 5.11 -5.14 -0.56
CA LYS A 376 4.32 -5.24 -1.79
C LYS A 376 3.21 -6.27 -1.50
N PRO A 377 2.02 -6.15 -2.09
CA PRO A 377 0.86 -7.02 -1.80
C PRO A 377 1.07 -8.41 -2.41
N PHE A 378 2.04 -9.15 -1.90
CA PHE A 378 2.28 -10.55 -2.23
C PHE A 378 2.31 -11.33 -0.93
N LEU A 379 1.30 -12.17 -0.73
CA LEU A 379 1.33 -13.24 0.25
C LEU A 379 2.56 -14.11 -0.10
N PRO A 380 3.50 -14.35 0.83
CA PRO A 380 4.54 -15.35 0.62
C PRO A 380 3.82 -16.70 0.54
N THR A 381 3.69 -17.23 -0.68
CA THR A 381 2.92 -18.45 -0.95
C THR A 381 3.70 -19.71 -0.62
N THR A 382 5.00 -19.62 -0.39
CA THR A 382 5.89 -20.79 -0.22
C THR A 382 6.11 -21.13 1.26
N SER A 383 6.19 -22.42 1.58
CA SER A 383 6.61 -22.96 2.90
C SER A 383 8.03 -22.53 3.32
N HIS A 384 8.85 -22.08 2.37
CA HIS A 384 10.21 -21.60 2.60
C HIS A 384 10.48 -20.26 1.92
N ALA A 385 11.39 -19.46 2.48
CA ALA A 385 11.93 -18.28 1.82
C ALA A 385 12.77 -18.71 0.61
N CYS A 386 12.26 -18.50 -0.59
CA CYS A 386 13.02 -18.71 -1.81
C CYS A 386 13.68 -17.39 -2.22
N ASN A 387 15.00 -17.41 -2.44
CA ASN A 387 15.69 -16.27 -3.04
C ASN A 387 15.14 -16.08 -4.45
N LEU A 388 14.34 -15.03 -4.63
CA LEU A 388 13.84 -14.61 -5.94
C LEU A 388 14.87 -13.78 -6.73
N GLU A 389 16.14 -13.79 -6.30
CA GLU A 389 17.25 -13.21 -7.05
C GLU A 389 17.80 -14.26 -8.02
N GLY A 390 17.24 -14.23 -9.23
CA GLY A 390 17.69 -15.00 -10.40
C GLY A 390 17.33 -14.25 -11.67
#